data_AF-X1IYT6-F1
#
_entry.id   AF-X1IYT6-F1
#
_cell.length_a   1.000
_cell.length_b   1.000
_cell.length_c   1.000
_cell.angle_alpha   90.00
_cell.angle_beta   90.00
_cell.angle_gamma   90.00
#
_symmetry.space_group_name_H-M   'P 1'
#
loop_
_entity.id
_entity.type
_entity.pdbx_description
1 polymer ?
#
loop_
_entity_poly.entity_id
_entity_poly.type
_entity_poly.pdbx_seq_one_letter_code
_entity_poly.pdbx_strand_id
1 'polypeptide(L)'
;MRRAVARGRMVPQSLSTDPRYGRLSLKAQVLYPLLWVNADDQGRLSGDPDEIKYAACPSIKEITADEVPDLLQQMETKGLLKVYATSKTMAIQMLDWWEVQKLQWAYPSGYPPPEGWQDRLRYHASPTEIVTENWQKSLPKELPSALPKEQPTTSNKPKARLDPSPSPEKEREKEK
;
A
#
# COMPACT_ATOMS: atom_id res chain seq x y z
N MET A 1 1.57 18.33 12.97
CA MET A 1 1.47 16.87 13.18
C MET A 1 2.55 16.18 12.37
N ARG A 2 3.32 15.25 12.97
CA ARG A 2 4.14 14.33 12.17
C ARG A 2 3.18 13.50 11.33
N ARG A 3 3.36 13.52 10.01
CA ARG A 3 2.60 12.64 9.11
C ARG A 3 2.99 11.20 9.45
N ALA A 4 2.01 10.30 9.51
CA ALA A 4 2.28 8.88 9.63
C ALA A 4 3.15 8.41 8.45
N VAL A 5 3.90 7.32 8.64
CA VAL A 5 4.60 6.66 7.52
C VAL A 5 3.56 6.31 6.45
N ALA A 6 3.80 6.73 5.20
CA ALA A 6 2.88 6.46 4.11
C ALA A 6 2.75 4.95 3.89
N ARG A 7 1.52 4.44 3.98
CA ARG A 7 1.17 3.08 3.56
C ARG A 7 0.71 3.14 2.11
N GLY A 8 1.65 3.01 1.18
CA GLY A 8 1.33 3.02 -0.24
C GLY A 8 0.55 1.78 -0.64
N ARG A 9 -0.57 1.96 -1.35
CA ARG A 9 -1.24 0.90 -2.12
C ARG A 9 -0.98 1.13 -3.59
N MET A 10 -0.47 0.12 -4.29
CA MET A 10 -0.21 0.23 -5.72
C MET A 10 -1.47 -0.06 -6.52
N VAL A 11 -1.86 0.84 -7.42
CA VAL A 11 -2.87 0.55 -8.45
C VAL A 11 -2.12 -0.01 -9.67
N PRO A 12 -2.50 -1.18 -10.21
CA PRO A 12 -1.74 -1.81 -11.27
C PRO A 12 -2.01 -1.10 -12.60
N GLN A 13 -0.99 -1.01 -13.47
CA GLN A 13 -1.15 -0.43 -14.81
C GLN A 13 -2.23 -1.15 -15.63
N SER A 14 -2.37 -2.47 -15.44
CA SER A 14 -3.37 -3.31 -16.12
C SER A 14 -4.81 -2.89 -15.85
N LEU A 15 -5.08 -2.11 -14.78
CA LEU A 15 -6.41 -1.56 -14.54
C LEU A 15 -6.91 -0.72 -15.72
N SER A 16 -6.00 0.01 -16.39
CA SER A 16 -6.34 0.84 -17.57
C SER A 16 -6.87 0.04 -18.76
N THR A 17 -6.54 -1.25 -18.83
CA THR A 17 -6.95 -2.17 -19.90
C THR A 17 -7.98 -3.20 -19.42
N ASP A 18 -8.41 -3.14 -18.16
CA ASP A 18 -9.38 -4.09 -17.61
C ASP A 18 -10.79 -3.78 -18.17
N PRO A 19 -11.41 -4.71 -18.93
CA PRO A 19 -12.73 -4.49 -19.50
C PRO A 19 -13.86 -4.43 -18.47
N ARG A 20 -13.66 -4.92 -17.23
CA ARG A 20 -14.59 -4.74 -16.11
C ARG A 20 -14.63 -3.28 -15.69
N TYR A 21 -13.45 -2.69 -15.48
CA TYR A 21 -13.27 -1.30 -15.08
C TYR A 21 -13.66 -0.32 -16.20
N GLY A 22 -13.22 -0.56 -17.44
CA GLY A 22 -13.51 0.32 -18.58
C GLY A 22 -15.00 0.45 -18.94
N ARG A 23 -15.87 -0.41 -18.40
CA ARG A 23 -17.33 -0.40 -18.59
C ARG A 23 -18.10 0.25 -17.44
N LEU A 24 -17.41 0.75 -16.42
CA LEU A 24 -18.02 1.54 -15.34
C LEU A 24 -18.38 2.95 -15.83
N SER A 25 -19.34 3.59 -15.16
CA SER A 25 -19.57 5.03 -15.33
C SER A 25 -18.33 5.84 -14.92
N LEU A 26 -18.16 7.06 -15.45
CA LEU A 26 -17.01 7.91 -15.13
C LEU A 26 -16.87 8.15 -13.61
N LYS A 27 -17.97 8.36 -12.88
CA LYS A 27 -17.95 8.52 -11.43
C LYS A 27 -17.43 7.27 -10.72
N ALA A 28 -17.86 6.08 -11.16
CA ALA A 28 -17.36 4.82 -10.62
C ALA A 28 -15.89 4.58 -10.97
N GLN A 29 -15.45 4.94 -12.18
CA GLN A 29 -14.04 4.91 -12.56
C GLN A 29 -13.19 5.84 -11.68
N VAL A 30 -13.70 7.02 -11.32
CA VAL A 30 -13.01 7.93 -10.38
C VAL A 30 -12.98 7.37 -8.96
N LEU A 31 -14.09 6.82 -8.48
CA LEU A 31 -14.22 6.34 -7.10
C LEU A 31 -13.39 5.08 -6.83
N TYR A 32 -13.39 4.10 -7.74
CA TYR A 32 -12.71 2.82 -7.54
C TYR A 32 -11.23 2.91 -7.10
N PRO A 33 -10.33 3.65 -7.78
CA PRO A 33 -8.95 3.79 -7.33
C PRO A 33 -8.82 4.53 -5.99
N LEU A 34 -9.77 5.41 -5.65
CA LEU A 34 -9.81 6.08 -4.35
C LEU A 34 -10.20 5.12 -3.22
N LEU A 35 -11.13 4.19 -3.47
CA LEU A 35 -11.42 3.08 -2.55
C LEU A 35 -10.19 2.18 -2.36
N TRP A 36 -9.52 1.83 -3.47
CA TRP A 36 -8.36 0.95 -3.47
C TRP A 36 -7.22 1.46 -2.57
N VAL A 37 -6.92 2.77 -2.64
CA VAL A 37 -5.84 3.36 -1.82
C VAL A 37 -6.21 3.52 -0.35
N ASN A 38 -7.50 3.53 -0.02
CA ASN A 38 -8.00 3.60 1.36
C ASN A 38 -8.23 2.23 1.99
N ALA A 39 -8.10 1.14 1.24
CA ALA A 39 -8.25 -0.21 1.77
C ALA A 39 -7.14 -0.59 2.77
N ASP A 40 -7.52 -1.34 3.80
CA ASP A 40 -6.60 -1.91 4.78
C ASP A 40 -5.70 -3.00 4.18
N ASP A 41 -4.86 -3.63 4.99
CA ASP A 41 -3.88 -4.60 4.47
C ASP A 41 -4.52 -5.91 3.94
N GLN A 42 -5.81 -6.16 4.22
CA GLN A 42 -6.57 -7.29 3.70
C GLN A 42 -7.47 -6.89 2.52
N GLY A 43 -7.40 -5.62 2.07
CA GLY A 43 -8.20 -5.10 0.97
C GLY A 43 -9.62 -4.74 1.37
N ARG A 44 -9.83 -4.39 2.65
CA ARG A 44 -11.15 -4.05 3.18
C ARG A 44 -11.27 -2.60 3.62
N LEU A 45 -12.49 -2.10 3.55
CA LEU A 45 -12.88 -0.76 3.96
C LEU A 45 -14.38 -0.71 4.28
N SER A 46 -14.83 0.41 4.83
CA SER A 46 -16.24 0.67 5.09
C SER A 46 -17.06 0.63 3.81
N GLY A 47 -18.26 0.05 3.90
CA GLY A 47 -19.30 0.13 2.89
C GLY A 47 -20.30 1.25 3.14
N ASP A 48 -20.11 2.03 4.22
CA ASP A 48 -20.99 3.15 4.55
C ASP A 48 -20.79 4.33 3.56
N PRO A 49 -21.87 4.84 2.94
CA PRO A 49 -21.77 5.91 1.95
C PRO A 49 -21.12 7.21 2.45
N ASP A 50 -21.44 7.62 3.68
CA ASP A 50 -20.92 8.85 4.27
C ASP A 50 -19.43 8.71 4.60
N GLU A 51 -19.03 7.57 5.17
CA GLU A 51 -17.61 7.27 5.44
C GLU A 51 -16.80 7.18 4.15
N ILE A 52 -17.32 6.52 3.10
CA ILE A 52 -16.67 6.47 1.78
C ILE A 52 -16.51 7.87 1.21
N LYS A 53 -17.57 8.67 1.26
CA LYS A 53 -17.54 10.04 0.76
C LYS A 53 -16.48 10.87 1.47
N TYR A 54 -16.43 10.77 2.80
CA TYR A 54 -15.49 11.50 3.64
C TYR A 54 -14.04 11.03 3.47
N ALA A 55 -13.79 9.72 3.44
CA ALA A 55 -12.44 9.16 3.42
C ALA A 55 -11.83 9.12 2.01
N ALA A 56 -12.60 8.74 1.00
CA ALA A 56 -12.07 8.47 -0.33
C ALA A 56 -12.14 9.68 -1.27
N CYS A 57 -13.22 10.46 -1.22
CA CYS A 57 -13.46 11.54 -2.19
C CYS A 57 -14.06 12.83 -1.61
N PRO A 58 -13.58 13.36 -0.47
CA PRO A 58 -14.23 14.47 0.23
C PRO A 58 -14.36 15.74 -0.61
N SER A 59 -13.40 16.00 -1.50
CA SER A 59 -13.36 17.21 -2.33
C SER A 59 -14.01 17.08 -3.72
N ILE A 60 -14.45 15.87 -4.12
CA ILE A 60 -15.04 15.62 -5.44
C ILE A 60 -16.55 15.87 -5.37
N LYS A 61 -17.01 17.07 -5.73
CA LYS A 61 -18.41 17.48 -5.51
C LYS A 61 -19.42 16.67 -6.33
N GLU A 62 -18.98 16.13 -7.45
CA GLU A 62 -19.78 15.38 -8.41
C GLU A 62 -20.16 13.99 -7.92
N ILE A 63 -19.53 13.49 -6.84
CA ILE A 63 -19.89 12.22 -6.21
C ILE A 63 -20.50 12.55 -4.85
N THR A 64 -21.81 12.35 -4.68
CA THR A 64 -22.48 12.54 -3.37
C THR A 64 -22.54 11.21 -2.61
N ALA A 65 -22.78 11.27 -1.29
CA ALA A 65 -22.99 10.06 -0.49
C ALA A 65 -24.18 9.25 -1.02
N ASP A 66 -25.28 9.91 -1.40
CA ASP A 66 -26.47 9.25 -1.97
C ASP A 66 -26.19 8.47 -3.26
N GLU A 67 -25.18 8.86 -4.04
CA GLU A 67 -24.80 8.16 -5.27
C GLU A 67 -23.87 6.96 -5.01
N VAL A 68 -23.18 6.91 -3.87
CA VAL A 68 -22.19 5.86 -3.58
C VAL A 68 -22.78 4.46 -3.68
N PRO A 69 -23.98 4.14 -3.14
CA PRO A 69 -24.57 2.81 -3.27
C PRO A 69 -24.68 2.33 -4.73
N ASP A 70 -25.14 3.18 -5.64
CA ASP A 70 -25.29 2.84 -7.05
C ASP A 70 -23.93 2.65 -7.74
N LEU A 71 -22.92 3.46 -7.36
CA LEU A 71 -21.56 3.31 -7.86
C LEU A 71 -20.92 2.00 -7.38
N LEU A 72 -21.13 1.62 -6.12
CA LEU A 72 -20.67 0.35 -5.56
C LEU A 72 -21.34 -0.84 -6.24
N GLN A 73 -22.66 -0.77 -6.48
CA GLN A 73 -23.41 -1.82 -7.17
C GLN A 73 -22.88 -2.05 -8.59
N GLN A 74 -22.50 -0.98 -9.31
CA GLN A 74 -21.86 -1.11 -10.62
C GLN A 74 -20.55 -1.89 -10.52
N MET A 75 -19.69 -1.56 -9.56
CA MET A 75 -18.40 -2.23 -9.37
C MET A 75 -18.56 -3.69 -8.96
N GLU A 76 -19.51 -3.99 -8.07
CA GLU A 76 -19.82 -5.34 -7.62
C GLU A 76 -20.37 -6.21 -8.76
N THR A 77 -21.29 -5.67 -9.56
CA THR A 77 -21.84 -6.38 -10.74
C THR A 77 -20.76 -6.73 -11.76
N LYS A 78 -19.68 -5.94 -11.83
CA LYS A 78 -18.53 -6.22 -12.70
C LYS A 78 -17.47 -7.10 -12.03
N GLY A 79 -17.65 -7.50 -10.77
CA GLY A 79 -16.71 -8.36 -10.05
C GLY A 79 -15.37 -7.68 -9.77
N LEU A 80 -15.38 -6.38 -9.47
CA LEU A 80 -14.18 -5.63 -9.05
C LEU A 80 -14.02 -5.57 -7.52
N LEU A 81 -15.15 -5.55 -6.82
CA LEU A 81 -15.25 -5.57 -5.37
C LEU A 81 -16.49 -6.36 -4.96
N LYS A 82 -16.63 -6.65 -3.67
CA LYS A 82 -17.84 -7.20 -3.07
C LYS A 82 -18.28 -6.32 -1.91
N VAL A 83 -19.56 -5.96 -1.88
CA VAL A 83 -20.19 -5.28 -0.75
C VAL A 83 -20.89 -6.34 0.10
N TYR A 84 -20.70 -6.32 1.41
CA TYR A 84 -21.29 -7.33 2.29
C TYR A 84 -21.61 -6.75 3.67
N ALA A 85 -22.64 -7.32 4.29
CA ALA A 85 -23.01 -6.96 5.65
C ALA A 85 -22.08 -7.65 6.65
N THR A 86 -21.65 -6.89 7.65
CA THR A 86 -21.03 -7.41 8.87
C THR A 86 -22.02 -7.31 10.02
N SER A 87 -21.65 -7.77 11.22
CA SER A 87 -22.51 -7.61 12.41
C SER A 87 -22.72 -6.16 12.83
N LYS A 88 -21.91 -5.21 12.35
CA LYS A 88 -21.92 -3.80 12.79
C LYS A 88 -22.21 -2.81 11.68
N THR A 89 -21.77 -3.09 10.46
CA THR A 89 -21.81 -2.14 9.34
C THR A 89 -21.69 -2.86 7.99
N MET A 90 -21.93 -2.16 6.90
CA MET A 90 -21.55 -2.61 5.56
C MET A 90 -20.03 -2.51 5.39
N ALA A 91 -19.45 -3.45 4.67
CA ALA A 91 -18.03 -3.49 4.35
C ALA A 91 -17.83 -3.80 2.86
N ILE A 92 -16.65 -3.43 2.37
CA ILE A 92 -16.21 -3.71 1.00
C ILE A 92 -14.98 -4.61 1.07
N GLN A 93 -14.92 -5.61 0.19
CA GLN A 93 -13.73 -6.40 -0.10
C GLN A 93 -13.29 -6.15 -1.55
N MET A 94 -12.05 -5.69 -1.74
CA MET A 94 -11.43 -5.61 -3.07
C MET A 94 -11.05 -7.02 -3.53
N LEU A 95 -11.61 -7.50 -4.64
CA LEU A 95 -11.54 -8.92 -5.01
C LEU A 95 -10.16 -9.34 -5.55
N ASP A 96 -9.49 -8.43 -6.25
CA ASP A 96 -8.17 -8.72 -6.83
C ASP A 96 -7.01 -8.36 -5.85
N TRP A 97 -7.32 -8.07 -4.58
CA TRP A 97 -6.36 -7.50 -3.64
C TRP A 97 -5.06 -8.29 -3.54
N TRP A 98 -5.17 -9.60 -3.30
CA TRP A 98 -3.99 -10.46 -3.11
C TRP A 98 -3.27 -10.84 -4.41
N GLU A 99 -3.94 -10.70 -5.54
CA GLU A 99 -3.33 -10.86 -6.85
C GLU A 99 -2.43 -9.67 -7.16
N VAL A 100 -2.91 -8.46 -6.84
CA VAL A 100 -2.26 -7.19 -7.15
C VAL A 100 -1.27 -6.74 -6.08
N GLN A 101 -1.67 -6.69 -4.80
CA GLN A 101 -0.82 -6.23 -3.71
C GLN A 101 0.22 -7.29 -3.31
N LYS A 102 1.49 -6.89 -3.27
CA LYS A 102 2.61 -7.70 -2.78
C LYS A 102 3.14 -7.10 -1.48
N LEU A 103 2.31 -7.15 -0.45
CA LEU A 103 2.67 -6.61 0.86
C LEU A 103 3.70 -7.50 1.54
N GLN A 104 4.71 -6.89 2.17
CA GLN A 104 5.65 -7.60 3.06
C GLN A 104 5.02 -7.86 4.44
N TRP A 105 4.16 -6.93 4.86
CA TRP A 105 3.43 -6.95 6.13
C TRP A 105 1.96 -6.70 5.85
N ALA A 106 1.11 -7.52 6.45
CA ALA A 106 -0.33 -7.34 6.42
C ALA A 106 -0.92 -7.57 7.81
N TYR A 107 -1.48 -6.50 8.36
CA TYR A 107 -2.18 -6.52 9.63
C TYR A 107 -3.60 -7.09 9.45
N PRO A 108 -4.21 -7.61 10.54
CA PRO A 108 -5.60 -8.01 10.51
C PRO A 108 -6.49 -6.81 10.19
N SER A 109 -7.56 -7.07 9.45
CA SER A 109 -8.57 -6.07 9.13
C SER A 109 -9.43 -5.73 10.35
N GLY A 110 -9.96 -4.52 10.38
CA GLY A 110 -11.05 -4.16 11.30
C GLY A 110 -12.41 -4.75 10.91
N TYR A 111 -12.52 -5.28 9.69
CA TYR A 111 -13.73 -5.91 9.15
C TYR A 111 -13.53 -7.43 9.03
N PRO A 112 -14.52 -8.26 9.41
CA PRO A 112 -14.45 -9.70 9.18
C PRO A 112 -14.39 -10.01 7.67
N PRO A 113 -13.67 -11.05 7.24
CA PRO A 113 -13.65 -11.45 5.84
C PRO A 113 -15.04 -11.88 5.36
N PRO A 114 -15.41 -11.61 4.08
CA PRO A 114 -16.62 -12.18 3.51
C PRO A 114 -16.49 -13.71 3.36
N GLU A 115 -17.61 -14.39 3.17
CA GLU A 115 -17.63 -15.83 2.96
C GLU A 115 -16.70 -16.27 1.81
N GLY A 116 -15.88 -17.29 2.08
CA GLY A 116 -14.91 -17.82 1.12
C GLY A 116 -13.61 -17.03 0.98
N TRP A 117 -13.43 -15.92 1.71
CA TRP A 117 -12.19 -15.15 1.68
C TRP A 117 -11.22 -15.58 2.78
N GLN A 118 -9.98 -15.84 2.40
CA GLN A 118 -8.90 -16.19 3.33
C GLN A 118 -7.93 -15.02 3.48
N ASP A 119 -7.86 -14.49 4.70
CA ASP A 119 -6.89 -13.46 5.08
C ASP A 119 -5.46 -14.00 5.05
N ARG A 120 -4.52 -13.13 4.69
CA ARG A 120 -3.07 -13.40 4.78
C ARG A 120 -2.50 -12.47 5.82
N LEU A 121 -2.00 -13.04 6.92
CA LEU A 121 -1.51 -12.27 8.06
C LEU A 121 0.00 -12.40 8.15
N ARG A 122 0.65 -11.24 8.22
CA ARG A 122 2.04 -11.15 8.67
C ARG A 122 2.26 -9.80 9.29
N TYR A 123 2.37 -9.74 10.60
CA TYR A 123 2.48 -8.47 11.33
C TYR A 123 3.21 -8.65 12.65
N HIS A 124 3.70 -7.53 13.18
CA HIS A 124 4.26 -7.48 14.53
C HIS A 124 3.13 -7.37 15.54
N ALA A 125 2.86 -8.45 16.28
CA ALA A 125 1.94 -8.42 17.41
C ALA A 125 2.55 -7.73 18.62
N SER A 126 3.88 -7.85 18.77
CA SER A 126 4.70 -7.10 19.71
C SER A 126 6.07 -6.79 19.08
N PRO A 127 6.95 -6.00 19.72
CA PRO A 127 8.28 -5.74 19.19
C PRO A 127 9.12 -6.99 18.92
N THR A 128 8.84 -8.10 19.60
CA THR A 128 9.59 -9.36 19.50
C THR A 128 8.82 -10.49 18.84
N GLU A 129 7.52 -10.31 18.59
CA GLU A 129 6.65 -11.37 18.09
C GLU A 129 6.06 -11.01 16.73
N ILE A 130 6.28 -11.90 15.76
CA ILE A 130 5.70 -11.82 14.42
C ILE A 130 4.67 -12.94 14.29
N VAL A 131 3.40 -12.56 14.11
CA VAL A 131 2.33 -13.48 13.76
C VAL A 131 2.38 -13.69 12.26
N THR A 132 2.29 -14.95 11.81
CA THR A 132 2.23 -15.33 10.40
C THR A 132 1.17 -16.40 10.21
N GLU A 133 0.14 -16.12 9.41
CA GLU A 133 -0.97 -17.04 9.12
C GLU A 133 -1.35 -16.95 7.65
N ASN A 134 -1.57 -18.09 7.00
CA ASN A 134 -1.91 -18.20 5.57
C ASN A 134 -0.96 -17.40 4.64
N TRP A 135 0.26 -17.13 5.10
CA TRP A 135 1.22 -16.28 4.41
C TRP A 135 2.06 -17.11 3.44
N GLN A 136 1.60 -17.25 2.21
CA GLN A 136 2.37 -17.94 1.17
C GLN A 136 3.59 -17.11 0.78
N LYS A 137 4.75 -17.46 1.31
CA LYS A 137 6.04 -17.12 0.68
C LYS A 137 6.23 -18.10 -0.47
N SER A 138 6.27 -17.63 -1.71
CA SER A 138 7.12 -18.30 -2.68
C SER A 138 8.56 -18.15 -2.18
N LEU A 139 9.03 -19.12 -1.39
CA LEU A 139 10.44 -19.22 -1.06
C LEU A 139 11.20 -19.32 -2.39
N PRO A 140 12.22 -18.49 -2.65
CA PRO A 140 13.30 -18.95 -3.50
C PRO A 140 13.82 -20.24 -2.87
N LYS A 141 13.90 -21.32 -3.65
CA LYS A 141 14.64 -22.54 -3.29
C LYS A 141 15.96 -22.11 -2.63
N GLU A 142 16.11 -22.48 -1.36
CA GLU A 142 17.33 -22.41 -0.55
C GLU A 142 18.26 -21.23 -0.83
N LEU A 143 18.20 -20.18 0.01
CA LEU A 143 19.40 -19.37 0.19
C LEU A 143 20.48 -20.28 0.80
N PRO A 144 21.68 -20.39 0.20
CA PRO A 144 22.76 -21.17 0.80
C PRO A 144 23.08 -20.59 2.18
N SER A 145 22.92 -21.44 3.20
CA SER A 145 23.25 -21.17 4.59
C SER A 145 24.77 -21.15 4.79
N ALA A 146 25.44 -20.13 4.26
CA ALA A 146 26.82 -19.81 4.64
C ALA A 146 27.15 -18.38 4.21
N LEU A 147 27.11 -17.44 5.17
CA LEU A 147 27.97 -16.27 5.07
C LEU A 147 29.42 -16.75 5.19
N PRO A 148 30.32 -16.44 4.24
CA PRO A 148 31.73 -16.76 4.39
C PRO A 148 32.29 -16.06 5.63
N LYS A 149 32.67 -16.85 6.63
CA LYS A 149 33.50 -16.39 7.74
C LYS A 149 34.93 -16.33 7.22
N GLU A 150 35.35 -15.23 6.64
CA GLU A 150 36.77 -14.86 6.56
C GLU A 150 36.91 -13.42 6.08
N GLN A 151 37.23 -12.51 7.00
CA GLN A 151 37.87 -11.26 6.65
C GLN A 151 39.37 -11.55 6.44
N PRO A 152 39.97 -11.20 5.30
CA PRO A 152 41.41 -11.26 5.19
C PRO A 152 42.02 -10.12 6.01
N THR A 153 42.66 -10.50 7.11
CA THR A 153 43.71 -9.72 7.75
C THR A 153 44.95 -9.73 6.86
N THR A 154 45.35 -8.60 6.27
CA THR A 154 46.79 -8.32 6.03
C THR A 154 47.05 -6.82 5.98
N SER A 155 47.89 -6.38 6.91
CA SER A 155 48.65 -5.13 6.93
C SER A 155 49.47 -4.92 5.64
N ASN A 156 49.46 -3.72 5.08
CA ASN A 156 50.66 -2.88 4.90
C ASN A 156 50.35 -1.54 4.22
N LYS A 157 50.75 -0.44 4.86
CA LYS A 157 50.95 0.89 4.24
C LYS A 157 52.24 0.87 3.41
N PRO A 158 52.36 1.80 2.45
CA PRO A 158 53.33 2.87 2.69
C PRO A 158 52.79 4.28 2.43
N LYS A 159 53.41 5.23 3.14
CA LYS A 159 53.19 6.68 3.10
C LYS A 159 53.72 7.28 1.79
N ALA A 160 53.02 8.29 1.28
CA ALA A 160 53.66 9.47 0.69
C ALA A 160 52.84 10.72 1.06
N ARG A 161 53.49 11.63 1.79
CA ARG A 161 53.06 12.99 2.08
C ARG A 161 53.26 13.85 0.83
N LEU A 162 52.43 14.87 0.66
CA LEU A 162 52.82 16.23 0.25
C LEU A 162 51.62 17.17 0.56
N ASP A 163 51.76 17.97 1.62
CA ASP A 163 51.06 19.25 1.83
C ASP A 163 52.02 20.39 1.41
N PRO A 164 51.64 21.68 1.28
CA PRO A 164 50.37 22.35 1.62
C PRO A 164 49.81 23.38 0.59
N SER A 165 48.55 23.79 0.81
CA SER A 165 47.85 25.12 0.66
C SER A 165 48.47 26.28 -0.15
N PRO A 166 47.68 27.21 -0.76
CA PRO A 166 46.76 28.07 0.02
C PRO A 166 45.43 28.50 -0.63
N SER A 167 44.48 28.90 0.22
CA SER A 167 43.30 29.72 -0.12
C SER A 167 43.68 31.17 -0.48
N PRO A 168 42.90 31.81 -1.36
CA PRO A 168 42.31 33.13 -1.05
C PRO A 168 40.87 33.18 -1.61
N GLU A 169 39.95 34.10 -1.34
CA GLU A 169 39.76 35.21 -0.41
C GLU A 169 38.25 35.54 -0.53
N LYS A 170 37.68 36.15 0.50
CA LYS A 170 36.34 36.73 0.47
C LYS A 170 36.36 37.97 -0.44
N GLU A 171 35.46 38.04 -1.42
CA GLU A 171 35.01 39.32 -1.98
C GLU A 171 33.52 39.54 -1.76
N ARG A 172 33.23 40.79 -1.37
CA ARG A 172 31.93 41.39 -1.11
C ARG A 172 31.39 41.96 -2.42
N GLU A 173 30.11 41.73 -2.71
CA GLU A 173 29.25 42.65 -3.48
C GLU A 173 27.94 42.75 -2.70
N LYS A 174 27.60 43.85 -2.01
CA LYS A 174 27.07 45.14 -2.51
C LYS A 174 25.93 44.97 -3.51
N GLU A 175 24.76 44.66 -2.97
CA GLU A 175 23.48 44.90 -3.63
C GLU A 175 23.05 46.35 -3.34
N LYS A 176 22.72 47.09 -4.39
CA LYS A 176 22.01 48.36 -4.35
C LYS A 176 21.01 48.37 -5.49
#